data_AF-A0A847XL51-F1
#
_entry.id   AF-A0A847XL51-F1
#
_cell.length_a   1.000
_cell.length_b   1.000
_cell.length_c   1.000
_cell.angle_alpha   90.00
_cell.angle_beta   90.00
_cell.angle_gamma   90.00
#
_symmetry.space_group_name_H-M   'P 1'
#
loop_
_entity.id
_entity.type
_entity.pdbx_description
1 polymer ?
#
loop_
_entity_poly.entity_id
_entity_poly.type
_entity_poly.pdbx_seq_one_letter_code
_entity_poly.pdbx_strand_id
1 'polypeptide(L)' 'MVKKVNTMQLGLQMGFITAIPLVIFLILGVVLDKELGVFPLCTIFGIILSFIVTALIVYRIIIPYVNKKVNNKK' A
#
# COMPACT_ATOMS: atom_id res chain seq x y z
N MET A 1 -20.18 21.77 14.27
CA MET A 1 -19.96 20.35 14.62
C MET A 1 -18.63 19.90 14.00
N VAL A 2 -17.52 19.99 14.73
CA VAL A 2 -16.18 19.67 14.21
C VAL A 2 -16.09 18.16 14.02
N LYS A 3 -16.07 17.69 12.77
CA LYS A 3 -15.89 16.26 12.43
C LYS A 3 -14.51 15.83 12.96
N LYS A 4 -14.48 15.24 14.15
CA LYS A 4 -13.28 14.69 14.80
C LYS A 4 -12.75 13.61 13.88
N VAL A 5 -11.70 13.93 13.13
CA VAL A 5 -11.06 12.96 12.26
C VAL A 5 -10.45 11.93 13.19
N ASN A 6 -11.06 10.75 13.25
CA ASN A 6 -10.65 9.71 14.18
C ASN A 6 -9.27 9.24 13.71
N THR A 7 -8.20 9.69 14.36
CA THR A 7 -6.80 9.41 13.96
C THR A 7 -6.54 7.91 13.80
N MET A 8 -7.25 7.10 14.58
CA MET A 8 -7.30 5.65 14.47
C MET A 8 -7.83 5.16 13.11
N GLN A 9 -8.89 5.77 12.58
CA GLN A 9 -9.46 5.40 11.28
C GLN A 9 -8.53 5.77 10.12
N LEU A 10 -7.82 6.89 10.22
CA LEU A 10 -6.80 7.27 9.24
C LEU A 10 -5.62 6.30 9.25
N GLY A 11 -5.11 5.96 10.43
CA GLY A 11 -4.04 4.97 10.58
C GLY A 11 -4.44 3.60 10.01
N LEU A 12 -5.67 3.17 10.27
CA LEU A 12 -6.22 1.93 9.73
C LEU A 12 -6.29 1.95 8.20
N GLN A 13 -6.82 3.03 7.60
CA GLN A 13 -6.88 3.18 6.15
C GLN A 13 -5.50 3.16 5.51
N MET A 14 -4.53 3.87 6.09
CA MET A 14 -3.14 3.86 5.64
C MET A 14 -2.54 2.45 5.72
N GLY A 15 -2.72 1.76 6.86
CA GLY A 15 -2.25 0.40 7.07
C GLY A 15 -2.83 -0.60 6.06
N PHE A 16 -4.12 -0.50 5.76
CA PHE A 16 -4.74 -1.33 4.71
C PHE A 16 -4.18 -1.03 3.33
N ILE A 17 -4.02 0.25 2.96
CA ILE A 17 -3.45 0.65 1.67
C ILE A 17 -2.03 0.12 1.49
N THR A 18 -1.24 0.02 2.56
CA THR A 18 0.12 -0.57 2.51
C THR A 18 0.12 -2.09 2.57
N ALA A 19 -0.74 -2.70 3.40
CA ALA A 19 -0.75 -4.14 3.63
C ALA A 19 -1.29 -4.92 2.43
N ILE A 20 -2.31 -4.40 1.74
CA ILE A 20 -2.94 -5.05 0.58
C ILE A 20 -1.91 -5.39 -0.52
N PRO A 21 -1.15 -4.41 -1.08
CA PRO A 21 -0.17 -4.71 -2.12
C PRO A 21 0.93 -5.63 -1.60
N LEU A 22 1.35 -5.48 -0.34
CA LEU A 22 2.38 -6.33 0.26
C LEU A 22 1.95 -7.80 0.33
N VAL A 23 0.74 -8.08 0.80
CA VAL A 23 0.19 -9.45 0.84
C VAL A 23 0.00 -10.02 -0.56
N ILE A 24 -0.51 -9.22 -1.51
CA ILE A 24 -0.72 -9.66 -2.91
C ILE A 24 0.61 -10.05 -3.56
N PHE A 25 1.63 -9.19 -3.48
CA PHE A 25 2.93 -9.47 -4.07
C PHE A 25 3.67 -10.62 -3.37
N LEU A 26 3.47 -10.77 -2.06
CA LEU A 26 4.03 -11.90 -1.31
C LEU A 26 3.42 -13.22 -1.79
N ILE A 27 2.09 -13.31 -1.88
CA ILE A 27 1.41 -14.52 -2.36
C ILE A 27 1.81 -14.83 -3.81
N LEU A 28 1.82 -13.82 -4.68
CA LEU A 28 2.26 -13.97 -6.07
C LEU A 28 3.70 -14.48 -6.16
N GLY A 29 4.61 -13.89 -5.37
CA GLY A 29 6.02 -14.29 -5.34
C GLY A 29 6.20 -15.74 -4.89
N VAL A 30 5.50 -16.15 -3.83
CA VAL A 30 5.56 -17.52 -3.30
C VAL A 30 4.98 -18.54 -4.30
N VAL A 31 3.88 -18.20 -4.98
CA VAL A 31 3.31 -19.07 -6.01
C VAL A 31 4.26 -19.20 -7.20
N LEU A 32 4.84 -18.08 -7.68
CA LEU A 32 5.81 -18.11 -8.77
C LEU A 32 7.08 -18.90 -8.42
N ASP A 33 7.63 -18.69 -7.22
CA ASP A 33 8.83 -19.41 -6.78
C ASP A 33 8.56 -20.93 -6.70
N LYS A 34 7.36 -21.33 -6.27
CA LYS A 34 6.93 -22.73 -6.23
C LYS A 34 6.81 -23.36 -7.63
N GLU A 35 6.20 -22.66 -8.57
CA GLU A 35 6.00 -23.16 -9.94
C GLU A 35 7.32 -23.25 -10.72
N LEU A 36 8.24 -22.31 -10.48
CA LEU A 36 9.50 -22.23 -11.20
C LEU A 36 10.64 -23.02 -10.54
N GLY A 37 10.43 -23.55 -9.33
CA GLY A 37 11.42 -24.33 -8.58
C GLY A 37 12.69 -23.54 -8.23
N VAL A 38 12.61 -22.21 -8.25
CA VAL A 38 13.77 -21.32 -8.03
C VAL A 38 13.91 -21.06 -6.54
N PHE A 39 15.14 -20.74 -6.12
CA PHE A 39 15.37 -20.06 -4.84
C PHE A 39 14.42 -18.86 -4.71
N PRO A 40 13.97 -18.44 -3.50
CA PRO A 40 12.90 -17.45 -3.26
C PRO A 40 13.20 -16.01 -3.77
N LEU A 41 13.55 -15.89 -5.04
CA LEU A 41 14.00 -14.71 -5.74
C LEU A 41 12.80 -13.92 -6.25
N CYS A 42 11.75 -14.59 -6.74
CA CYS A 42 10.51 -13.92 -7.14
C CYS A 42 9.81 -13.32 -5.93
N THR A 43 9.84 -13.97 -4.76
CA THR A 43 9.34 -13.41 -3.51
C THR A 43 10.11 -12.17 -3.10
N ILE A 44 11.45 -12.19 -3.13
CA ILE A 44 12.28 -11.02 -2.81
C ILE A 44 11.99 -9.87 -3.78
N PHE A 45 11.94 -10.14 -5.09
CA PHE A 45 11.57 -9.13 -6.08
C PHE A 45 10.15 -8.60 -5.87
N GLY A 46 9.20 -9.47 -5.53
CA GLY A 46 7.82 -9.09 -5.24
C GLY A 46 7.72 -8.15 -4.04
N ILE A 47 8.50 -8.38 -2.98
CA ILE A 47 8.54 -7.50 -1.80
C ILE A 47 9.12 -6.12 -2.17
N ILE A 48 10.21 -6.08 -2.94
CA ILE A 48 10.80 -4.81 -3.39
C ILE A 48 9.81 -4.06 -4.28
N LEU A 49 9.17 -4.76 -5.22
CA LEU A 49 8.19 -4.20 -6.13
C LEU A 49 6.95 -3.68 -5.38
N SER A 50 6.49 -4.41 -4.36
CA SER A 50 5.44 -3.99 -3.44
C SER A 50 5.76 -2.65 -2.80
N PHE A 51 6.99 -2.45 -2.33
CA PHE A 51 7.41 -1.20 -1.71
C PHE A 51 7.34 -0.02 -2.69
N ILE A 52 7.81 -0.24 -3.92
CA ILE A 52 7.76 0.77 -4.99
C ILE A 52 6.31 1.11 -5.34
N VAL A 53 5.46 0.09 -5.54
CA VAL A 53 4.04 0.26 -5.85
C VAL A 53 3.32 1.00 -4.72
N THR A 54 3.62 0.66 -3.47
CA THR A 54 3.06 1.33 -2.30
C THR A 54 3.47 2.81 -2.27
N ALA A 55 4.75 3.13 -2.50
CA ALA A 55 5.21 4.51 -2.58
C ALA A 55 4.51 5.30 -3.69
N LEU A 56 4.32 4.69 -4.87
CA LEU A 56 3.59 5.30 -5.98
C LEU A 56 2.12 5.55 -5.63
N ILE A 57 1.44 4.59 -4.99
CA ILE A 57 0.05 4.72 -4.54
C ILE A 57 -0.08 5.87 -3.54
N VAL A 58 0.83 5.94 -2.56
CA VAL A 58 0.85 7.02 -1.57
C VAL A 58 1.00 8.37 -2.27
N TYR A 59 1.96 8.50 -3.19
CA TYR A 59 2.21 9.74 -3.92
C TYR A 59 1.02 10.16 -4.80
N ARG A 60 0.45 9.22 -5.57
CA ARG A 60 -0.63 9.52 -6.53
C ARG A 60 -2.02 9.60 -5.94
N ILE A 61 -2.31 8.92 -4.83
CA ILE A 61 -3.67 8.80 -4.29
C ILE A 61 -3.79 9.53 -2.96
N ILE A 62 -2.86 9.29 -2.03
CA ILE A 62 -2.99 9.82 -0.67
C ILE A 62 -2.69 11.33 -0.65
N ILE A 63 -1.60 11.78 -1.27
CA ILE A 63 -1.25 13.22 -1.32
C ILE A 63 -2.39 14.06 -1.92
N PRO A 64 -2.95 13.75 -3.11
CA PRO A 64 -4.05 14.54 -3.65
C PRO A 64 -5.34 14.41 -2.85
N TYR A 65 -5.61 13.25 -2.24
CA TYR A 65 -6.79 13.10 -1.37
C TYR A 65 -6.70 13.98 -0.11
N VAL A 66 -5.52 14.02 0.53
CA VAL A 66 -5.26 14.89 1.67
C VAL A 66 -5.33 16.36 1.24
N ASN A 67 -4.68 16.74 0.14
CA ASN A 67 -4.68 18.12 -0.34
C ASN A 67 -6.09 18.61 -0.73
N LYS A 68 -6.90 17.75 -1.37
CA LYS A 68 -8.29 18.06 -1.70
C LYS A 68 -9.16 18.25 -0.45
N LYS A 69 -8.96 17.44 0.60
CA LYS A 69 -9.66 17.62 1.89
C LYS A 69 -9.26 18.89 2.63
N VAL A 70 -7.99 19.30 2.53
CA VAL A 70 -7.49 20.53 3.14
C VAL A 70 -8.03 21.76 2.42
N ASN A 71 -8.04 21.76 1.09
CA ASN A 71 -8.49 22.90 0.29
C ASN A 71 -10.01 23.11 0.39
N ASN A 72 -10.82 22.04 0.42
CA ASN A 72 -12.28 22.15 0.58
C ASN A 72 -12.75 22.62 1.97
N LYS A 73 -11.82 22.83 2.91
CA LYS A 73 -12.09 23.44 4.23
C LYS A 73 -11.76 24.95 4.29
N LYS A 74 -11.19 25.54 3.24
CA LYS A 74 -11.12 26.99 3.06
C LYS A 74 -12.35 27.48 2.31
#